data_AF-A0A918W936-F1
#
_entry.id   AF-A0A918W936-F1
#
_cell.length_a   1.000
_cell.length_b   1.000
_cell.length_c   1.000
_cell.angle_alpha   90.00
_cell.angle_beta   90.00
_cell.angle_gamma   90.00
#
_symmetry.space_group_name_H-M   'P 1'
#
loop_
_entity.id
_entity.type
_entity.pdbx_description
1 polymer ?
#
loop_
_entity_poly.entity_id
_entity_poly.type
_entity_poly.pdbx_seq_one_letter_code
_entity_poly.pdbx_strand_id
1 'polypeptide(L)'
;MTPRRPPPRTLSAALGADGSAARLLAAALVALVVMIAASLMVQIVGATLAREVATPIGALSLADVLTAFVAMAAGGLLARSARFRIVAVVLQAVVWISIVAALYLAPGGSVASPLPLGEVLRHNALAFVASLLAAGLGAWAGERLARRRAAAGR
;
A
#
# COMPACT_ATOMS: atom_id res chain seq x y z
N MET A 1 33.52 -37.35 -29.14
CA MET A 1 32.21 -36.70 -28.90
C MET A 1 32.30 -35.91 -27.60
N THR A 2 32.55 -34.61 -27.67
CA THR A 2 32.63 -33.72 -26.51
C THR A 2 31.26 -33.08 -26.26
N PRO A 3 30.66 -33.21 -25.06
CA PRO A 3 29.36 -32.64 -24.78
C PRO A 3 29.47 -31.11 -24.72
N ARG A 4 28.76 -30.41 -25.62
CA ARG A 4 28.60 -28.95 -25.59
C ARG A 4 27.89 -28.55 -24.29
N ARG A 5 28.60 -27.89 -23.36
CA ARG A 5 27.96 -27.20 -22.23
C ARG A 5 27.04 -26.10 -22.79
N PRO A 6 25.80 -25.98 -22.31
CA PRO A 6 24.93 -24.86 -22.69
C PRO A 6 25.54 -23.54 -22.17
N PRO A 7 25.38 -22.43 -22.90
CA PRO A 7 25.92 -21.14 -22.48
C PRO A 7 25.24 -20.63 -21.19
N PRO A 8 25.95 -19.88 -20.33
CA PRO A 8 25.41 -19.35 -19.09
C PRO A 8 24.30 -18.32 -19.37
N ARG A 9 23.07 -18.67 -19.04
CA ARG A 9 21.86 -17.85 -19.22
C ARG A 9 21.73 -16.65 -18.26
N THR A 10 22.75 -16.30 -17.47
CA THR A 10 22.49 -15.63 -16.18
C THR A 10 22.93 -14.18 -16.04
N LEU A 11 23.76 -13.61 -16.92
CA LEU A 11 24.23 -12.23 -16.74
C LEU A 11 23.20 -11.17 -17.14
N SER A 12 22.53 -11.34 -18.29
CA SER A 12 21.47 -10.43 -18.73
C SER A 12 20.18 -10.57 -17.91
N ALA A 13 19.91 -11.76 -17.39
CA ALA A 13 18.78 -12.02 -16.50
C ALA A 13 18.99 -11.42 -15.09
N ALA A 14 20.22 -11.49 -14.55
CA ALA A 14 20.56 -10.83 -13.28
C ALA A 14 20.52 -9.30 -13.41
N LEU A 15 21.14 -8.73 -14.44
CA LEU A 15 21.12 -7.29 -14.71
C LEU A 15 19.70 -6.74 -14.99
N GLY A 16 18.83 -7.55 -15.61
CA GLY A 16 17.42 -7.21 -15.81
C GLY A 16 16.56 -7.34 -14.54
N ALA A 17 16.93 -8.23 -13.61
CA ALA A 17 16.25 -8.40 -12.33
C ALA A 17 16.48 -7.21 -11.40
N ASP A 18 17.71 -6.69 -11.34
CA ASP A 18 18.09 -5.56 -10.49
C ASP A 18 17.28 -4.30 -10.80
N GLY A 19 17.12 -3.98 -12.10
CA GLY A 19 16.31 -2.84 -12.53
C GLY A 19 14.82 -2.97 -12.22
N SER A 20 14.28 -4.19 -12.23
CA SER A 20 12.88 -4.44 -11.90
C SER A 20 12.60 -4.39 -10.39
N ALA A 21 13.53 -4.91 -9.59
CA ALA A 21 13.46 -4.88 -8.13
C ALA A 21 13.64 -3.45 -7.61
N ALA A 22 14.63 -2.71 -8.13
CA ALA A 22 14.83 -1.30 -7.79
C ALA A 22 13.59 -0.44 -8.10
N ARG A 23 12.91 -0.69 -9.22
CA ARG A 23 11.65 -0.01 -9.55
C ARG A 23 10.50 -0.36 -8.61
N LEU A 24 10.38 -1.62 -8.20
CA LEU A 24 9.38 -2.02 -7.20
C LEU A 24 9.64 -1.35 -5.85
N LEU A 25 10.91 -1.27 -5.45
CA LEU A 25 11.32 -0.62 -4.22
C LEU A 25 11.06 0.89 -4.27
N ALA A 26 11.43 1.55 -5.37
CA ALA A 26 11.13 2.97 -5.59
C ALA A 26 9.62 3.24 -5.59
N ALA A 27 8.81 2.38 -6.22
CA ALA A 27 7.36 2.48 -6.20
C ALA A 27 6.77 2.33 -4.79
N ALA A 28 7.31 1.39 -3.99
CA ALA A 28 6.90 1.22 -2.60
C ALA A 28 7.27 2.44 -1.75
N LEU A 29 8.47 3.00 -1.94
CA LEU A 29 8.89 4.23 -1.27
C LEU A 29 8.00 5.42 -1.63
N VAL A 30 7.66 5.58 -2.91
CA VAL A 30 6.72 6.64 -3.35
C VAL A 30 5.35 6.43 -2.72
N ALA A 31 4.83 5.21 -2.70
CA ALA A 31 3.55 4.92 -2.04
C ALA A 31 3.60 5.29 -0.55
N LEU A 32 4.67 4.93 0.16
CA LEU A 32 4.86 5.30 1.56
C LEU A 32 4.92 6.81 1.77
N VAL A 33 5.70 7.53 0.96
CA VAL A 33 5.80 9.00 1.03
C VAL A 33 4.44 9.64 0.80
N VAL A 34 3.66 9.15 -0.17
CA VAL A 34 2.30 9.67 -0.44
C VAL A 34 1.37 9.38 0.73
N MET A 35 1.43 8.19 1.34
CA MET A 35 0.63 7.88 2.54
C MET A 35 0.98 8.82 3.71
N ILE A 36 2.28 9.05 3.95
CA ILE A 36 2.74 9.95 5.02
C ILE A 36 2.30 11.39 4.75
N ALA A 37 2.48 11.88 3.52
CA ALA A 37 2.06 13.23 3.14
C ALA A 37 0.54 13.42 3.27
N ALA A 38 -0.26 12.43 2.87
CA ALA A 38 -1.70 12.46 3.03
C ALA A 38 -2.12 12.44 4.51
N SER A 39 -1.48 11.60 5.33
CA SER A 39 -1.71 11.57 6.78
C SER A 39 -1.39 12.92 7.45
N LEU A 40 -0.27 13.56 7.06
CA LEU A 40 0.09 14.91 7.50
C LEU A 40 -0.96 15.96 7.05
N MET A 41 -1.44 15.88 5.81
CA MET A 41 -2.48 16.79 5.32
C MET A 41 -3.79 16.65 6.09
N VAL A 42 -4.21 15.42 6.44
CA VAL A 42 -5.39 15.20 7.27
C VAL A 42 -5.24 15.85 8.64
N GLN A 43 -4.04 15.79 9.25
CA GLN A 43 -3.78 16.46 10.52
C GLN A 43 -3.84 18.00 10.41
N ILE A 44 -3.37 18.58 9.30
CA ILE A 44 -3.36 20.03 9.07
C ILE A 44 -4.77 20.57 8.77
N VAL A 45 -5.54 19.88 7.92
CA VAL A 45 -6.88 20.30 7.50
C VAL A 45 -7.93 20.06 8.60
N GLY A 46 -7.60 19.22 9.58
CA GLY A 46 -8.44 18.91 10.72
C GLY A 46 -9.49 17.83 10.44
N ALA A 47 -10.24 17.47 11.50
CA ALA A 47 -11.18 16.34 11.54
C ALA A 47 -12.35 16.41 10.53
N THR A 48 -12.49 17.50 9.77
CA THR A 48 -13.50 17.65 8.72
C THR A 48 -13.32 16.68 7.57
N LEU A 49 -12.07 16.29 7.25
CA LEU A 49 -11.77 15.23 6.26
C LEU A 49 -11.81 13.83 6.88
N ALA A 50 -11.46 13.68 8.16
CA ALA A 50 -11.46 12.42 8.90
C ALA A 50 -12.87 12.05 9.42
N ARG A 51 -13.91 12.35 8.66
CA ARG A 51 -15.28 12.06 9.08
C ARG A 51 -15.51 10.55 9.03
N GLU A 52 -15.40 9.91 10.18
CA GLU A 52 -15.69 8.49 10.34
C GLU A 52 -17.19 8.24 10.14
N VAL A 53 -17.51 7.37 9.19
CA VAL A 53 -18.87 6.87 9.03
C VAL A 53 -18.99 5.65 9.92
N ALA A 54 -19.69 5.79 11.04
CA ALA A 54 -20.03 4.67 11.91
C ALA A 54 -21.03 3.76 11.18
N THR A 55 -20.62 2.53 10.88
CA THR A 55 -21.48 1.48 10.34
C THR A 55 -21.71 0.42 11.42
N PRO A 56 -22.81 -0.38 11.36
CA PRO A 56 -23.05 -1.44 12.34
C PRO A 56 -21.97 -2.53 12.39
N ILE A 57 -21.03 -2.52 11.44
CA ILE A 57 -19.93 -3.50 11.31
C ILE A 57 -18.56 -2.84 11.57
N GLY A 58 -18.52 -1.55 11.92
CA GLY A 58 -17.28 -0.82 12.20
C GLY A 58 -17.26 0.63 11.72
N ALA A 59 -16.25 1.40 12.13
CA ALA A 59 -16.03 2.76 11.63
C ALA A 59 -15.27 2.71 10.30
N LEU A 60 -15.71 3.51 9.32
CA LEU A 60 -15.03 3.65 8.03
C LEU A 60 -14.61 5.10 7.82
N SER A 61 -13.30 5.33 7.76
CA SER A 61 -12.72 6.61 7.32
C SER A 61 -12.58 6.61 5.80
N LEU A 62 -13.40 7.42 5.12
CA LEU A 62 -13.31 7.55 3.67
C LEU A 62 -11.96 8.14 3.24
N ALA A 63 -11.40 9.03 4.06
CA ALA A 63 -10.09 9.63 3.83
C ALA A 63 -8.98 8.57 3.78
N ASP A 64 -9.00 7.57 4.67
CA ASP A 64 -7.99 6.51 4.70
C ASP A 64 -8.10 5.59 3.47
N VAL A 65 -9.32 5.25 3.07
CA VAL A 65 -9.58 4.44 1.88
C VAL A 65 -9.10 5.16 0.62
N LEU A 66 -9.43 6.45 0.48
CA LEU A 66 -8.99 7.28 -0.64
C LEU A 66 -7.46 7.46 -0.66
N THR A 67 -6.87 7.67 0.51
CA THR A 67 -5.41 7.81 0.66
C THR A 67 -4.70 6.53 0.23
N ALA A 68 -5.15 5.37 0.71
CA ALA A 68 -4.62 4.08 0.30
C ALA A 68 -4.74 3.87 -1.22
N PHE A 69 -5.89 4.22 -1.80
CA PHE A 69 -6.07 4.14 -3.25
C PHE A 69 -5.08 5.03 -4.02
N VAL A 70 -4.97 6.30 -3.66
CA VAL A 70 -4.11 7.27 -4.37
C VAL A 70 -2.63 6.92 -4.21
N ALA A 71 -2.21 6.56 -3.00
CA ALA A 71 -0.82 6.16 -2.74
C ALA A 71 -0.42 4.93 -3.57
N MET A 72 -1.28 3.89 -3.58
CA MET A 72 -0.99 2.68 -4.34
C MET A 72 -1.15 2.89 -5.85
N ALA A 73 -2.02 3.81 -6.28
CA ALA A 73 -2.10 4.22 -7.69
C ALA A 73 -0.81 4.94 -8.14
N ALA A 74 -0.25 5.82 -7.33
CA ALA A 74 1.03 6.46 -7.62
C ALA A 74 2.17 5.43 -7.69
N GLY A 75 2.25 4.51 -6.73
CA GLY A 75 3.21 3.41 -6.75
C GLY A 75 3.04 2.49 -7.97
N GLY A 76 1.81 2.09 -8.29
CA GLY A 76 1.50 1.23 -9.45
C GLY A 76 1.84 1.89 -10.78
N LEU A 77 1.65 3.20 -10.89
CA LEU A 77 2.03 4.00 -12.06
C LEU A 77 3.55 3.97 -12.29
N LEU A 78 4.34 3.99 -11.21
CA LEU A 78 5.80 3.97 -11.27
C LEU A 78 6.36 2.55 -11.48
N ALA A 79 5.79 1.55 -10.80
CA ALA A 79 6.25 0.16 -10.88
C ALA A 79 6.02 -0.47 -12.26
N ARG A 80 4.93 -0.10 -12.94
CA ARG A 80 4.51 -0.66 -14.25
C ARG A 80 4.46 -2.19 -14.29
N SER A 81 4.26 -2.83 -13.14
CA SER A 81 4.36 -4.28 -12.98
C SER A 81 3.19 -4.80 -12.17
N ALA A 82 2.61 -5.91 -12.63
CA ALA A 82 1.52 -6.60 -11.91
C ALA A 82 1.96 -7.12 -10.53
N ARG A 83 3.28 -7.36 -10.33
CA ARG A 83 3.84 -7.78 -9.04
C ARG A 83 3.65 -6.73 -7.95
N PHE A 84 3.56 -5.46 -8.33
CA PHE A 84 3.35 -4.38 -7.36
C PHE A 84 1.99 -4.47 -6.66
N ARG A 85 0.97 -5.12 -7.25
CA ARG A 85 -0.33 -5.31 -6.59
C ARG A 85 -0.21 -6.12 -5.30
N ILE A 86 0.59 -7.18 -5.33
CA ILE A 86 0.86 -8.01 -4.14
C ILE A 86 1.62 -7.17 -3.12
N VAL A 87 2.65 -6.44 -3.56
CA VAL A 87 3.42 -5.53 -2.70
C VAL A 87 2.52 -4.48 -2.05
N ALA A 88 1.59 -3.87 -2.80
CA ALA A 88 0.67 -2.85 -2.30
C ALA A 88 -0.25 -3.39 -1.20
N VAL A 89 -0.83 -4.57 -1.40
CA VAL A 89 -1.71 -5.20 -0.39
C VAL A 89 -0.91 -5.58 0.85
N VAL A 90 0.28 -6.19 0.68
CA VAL A 90 1.16 -6.55 1.80
C VAL A 90 1.63 -5.29 2.55
N LEU A 91 2.03 -4.25 1.84
CA LEU A 91 2.47 -2.98 2.41
C LEU A 91 1.34 -2.33 3.22
N GLN A 92 0.12 -2.27 2.67
CA GLN A 92 -1.05 -1.76 3.39
C GLN A 92 -1.34 -2.58 4.65
N ALA A 93 -1.25 -3.91 4.58
CA ALA A 93 -1.44 -4.77 5.75
C ALA A 93 -0.37 -4.52 6.82
N VAL A 94 0.90 -4.38 6.42
CA VAL A 94 2.01 -4.06 7.32
C VAL A 94 1.84 -2.69 7.98
N VAL A 95 1.44 -1.67 7.22
CA VAL A 95 1.13 -0.34 7.79
C VAL A 95 0.02 -0.46 8.83
N TRP A 96 -1.06 -1.18 8.53
CA TRP A 96 -2.18 -1.34 9.46
C TRP A 96 -1.77 -2.07 10.75
N ILE A 97 -1.01 -3.16 10.63
CA ILE A 97 -0.42 -3.87 11.78
C ILE A 97 0.48 -2.93 12.59
N SER A 98 1.26 -2.09 11.92
CA SER A 98 2.16 -1.13 12.58
C SER A 98 1.39 -0.05 13.35
N ILE A 99 0.26 0.42 12.80
CA ILE A 99 -0.65 1.36 13.48
C ILE A 99 -1.21 0.71 14.73
N VAL A 100 -1.75 -0.51 14.64
CA VAL A 100 -2.27 -1.24 15.80
C VAL A 100 -1.17 -1.47 16.84
N ALA A 101 0.01 -1.94 16.42
CA ALA A 101 1.13 -2.15 17.32
C ALA A 101 1.56 -0.85 18.02
N ALA A 102 1.63 0.27 17.29
CA ALA A 102 1.96 1.58 17.87
C ALA A 102 0.93 2.03 18.92
N LEU A 103 -0.37 1.81 18.67
CA LEU A 103 -1.43 2.12 19.63
C LEU A 103 -1.32 1.29 20.92
N TYR A 104 -0.90 0.02 20.82
CA TYR A 104 -0.71 -0.85 21.98
C TYR A 104 0.61 -0.62 22.74
N LEU A 105 1.67 -0.23 22.02
CA LEU A 105 3.00 -0.04 22.59
C LEU A 105 3.26 1.40 23.06
N ALA A 106 2.38 2.35 22.75
CA ALA A 106 2.52 3.74 23.16
C ALA A 106 2.52 3.87 24.70
N PRO A 107 3.64 4.30 25.33
CA PRO A 107 3.69 4.52 26.77
C PRO A 107 2.93 5.81 27.09
N GLY A 108 1.88 5.73 27.90
CA GLY A 108 1.12 6.92 28.35
C GLY A 108 -0.38 6.92 28.08
N GLY A 109 -0.96 5.81 27.59
CA GLY A 109 -2.36 5.47 27.79
C GLY A 109 -3.38 6.59 27.56
N SER A 110 -3.52 7.08 26.33
CA SER A 110 -4.70 7.88 25.94
C SER A 110 -5.98 7.05 25.86
N VAL A 111 -5.89 5.73 26.02
CA VAL A 111 -7.05 4.84 26.08
C VAL A 111 -7.30 4.50 27.55
N ALA A 112 -8.28 5.16 28.17
CA ALA A 112 -8.68 4.97 29.56
C ALA A 112 -9.11 3.53 29.91
N SER A 113 -9.25 2.67 28.91
CA SER A 113 -9.36 1.22 29.04
C SER A 113 -8.75 0.60 27.79
N PRO A 114 -7.71 -0.25 27.87
CA PRO A 114 -7.22 -0.95 26.70
C PRO A 114 -8.34 -1.86 26.19
N LEU A 115 -9.06 -1.42 25.15
CA LEU A 115 -10.00 -2.27 24.43
C LEU A 115 -9.26 -3.55 24.05
N PRO A 116 -9.86 -4.74 24.25
CA PRO A 116 -9.23 -5.99 23.86
C PRO A 116 -8.92 -5.95 22.35
N LEU A 117 -7.77 -6.49 21.94
CA LEU A 117 -7.31 -6.52 20.53
C LEU A 117 -8.40 -7.00 19.56
N GLY A 118 -9.18 -7.98 19.99
CA GLY A 118 -10.30 -8.52 19.21
C GLY A 118 -11.41 -7.50 18.96
N GLU A 119 -11.65 -6.57 19.87
CA GLU A 119 -12.68 -5.53 19.73
C GLU A 119 -12.23 -4.39 18.82
N VAL A 120 -10.95 -4.00 18.91
CA VAL A 120 -10.33 -3.05 17.98
C VAL A 120 -10.36 -3.62 16.56
N LEU A 121 -9.97 -4.89 16.41
CA LEU A 121 -10.05 -5.60 15.13
C LEU A 121 -11.49 -5.67 14.62
N ARG A 122 -12.47 -6.00 15.48
CA ARG A 122 -13.88 -6.10 15.07
C ARG A 122 -14.45 -4.75 14.63
N HIS A 123 -14.15 -3.67 15.36
CA HIS A 123 -14.62 -2.32 15.03
C HIS A 123 -13.94 -1.74 13.78
N ASN A 124 -12.76 -2.22 13.42
CA ASN A 124 -12.00 -1.69 12.28
C ASN A 124 -11.85 -2.71 11.13
N ALA A 125 -12.45 -3.89 11.24
CA ALA A 125 -12.35 -4.94 10.22
C ALA A 125 -12.83 -4.45 8.86
N LEU A 126 -13.91 -3.67 8.85
CA LEU A 126 -14.46 -3.10 7.63
C LEU A 126 -13.51 -2.07 7.00
N ALA A 127 -12.92 -1.18 7.80
CA ALA A 127 -11.91 -0.24 7.34
C ALA A 127 -10.64 -0.95 6.84
N PHE A 128 -10.21 -2.01 7.52
CA PHE A 128 -9.08 -2.83 7.11
C PHE A 128 -9.33 -3.45 5.74
N VAL A 129 -10.43 -4.18 5.57
CA VAL A 129 -10.76 -4.82 4.30
C VAL A 129 -10.96 -3.79 3.19
N ALA A 130 -11.67 -2.69 3.46
CA ALA A 130 -11.88 -1.62 2.50
C ALA A 130 -10.56 -0.98 2.04
N SER A 131 -9.62 -0.72 2.97
CA SER A 131 -8.32 -0.16 2.64
C SER A 131 -7.42 -1.14 1.86
N LEU A 132 -7.47 -2.44 2.17
CA LEU A 132 -6.77 -3.46 1.38
C LEU A 132 -7.32 -3.55 -0.05
N LEU A 133 -8.64 -3.54 -0.20
CA LEU A 133 -9.28 -3.52 -1.52
C LEU A 133 -8.91 -2.25 -2.29
N ALA A 134 -8.96 -1.09 -1.63
CA ALA A 134 -8.56 0.19 -2.22
C ALA A 134 -7.08 0.19 -2.63
N ALA A 135 -6.19 -0.38 -1.82
CA ALA A 135 -4.77 -0.53 -2.15
C ALA A 135 -4.58 -1.40 -3.42
N GLY A 136 -5.27 -2.54 -3.49
CA GLY A 136 -5.23 -3.43 -4.65
C GLY A 136 -5.78 -2.77 -5.92
N LEU A 137 -6.93 -2.08 -5.82
CA LEU A 137 -7.56 -1.35 -6.92
C LEU A 137 -6.72 -0.14 -7.37
N GLY A 138 -6.13 0.59 -6.43
CA GLY A 138 -5.22 1.70 -6.70
C GLY A 138 -4.01 1.22 -7.49
N ALA A 139 -3.32 0.19 -7.02
CA ALA A 139 -2.20 -0.42 -7.72
C ALA A 139 -2.57 -0.91 -9.13
N TRP A 140 -3.74 -1.53 -9.28
CA TRP A 140 -4.28 -1.95 -10.58
C TRP A 140 -4.52 -0.76 -11.52
N ALA A 141 -5.15 0.31 -11.03
CA ALA A 141 -5.47 1.51 -11.79
C ALA A 141 -4.20 2.24 -12.25
N GLY A 142 -3.24 2.42 -11.34
CA GLY A 142 -1.94 3.02 -11.63
C GLY A 142 -1.18 2.26 -12.70
N GLU A 143 -1.12 0.93 -12.58
CA GLU A 143 -0.50 0.06 -13.57
C GLU A 143 -1.18 0.18 -14.94
N ARG A 144 -2.52 0.15 -14.98
CA ARG A 144 -3.28 0.25 -16.23
C ARG A 144 -3.07 1.60 -16.91
N LEU A 145 -2.99 2.69 -16.15
CA LEU A 145 -2.69 4.02 -16.67
C LEU A 145 -1.26 4.09 -17.23
N ALA A 146 -0.27 3.50 -16.56
CA ALA A 146 1.10 3.44 -17.06
C ALA A 146 1.20 2.67 -18.39
N ARG A 147 0.53 1.52 -18.48
CA ARG A 147 0.48 0.72 -19.71
C ARG A 147 -0.17 1.49 -20.86
N ARG A 148 -1.26 2.22 -20.60
CA ARG A 148 -1.93 3.08 -21.60
C ARG A 148 -1.01 4.21 -22.09
N ARG A 149 -0.30 4.90 -21.20
CA ARG A 149 0.66 5.95 -21.58
C ARG A 149 1.82 5.41 -22.42
N ALA A 150 2.34 4.22 -22.10
CA ALA A 150 3.37 3.56 -22.89
C ALA A 150 2.88 3.04 -24.25
N ALA A 151 1.57 2.89 -24.44
CA ALA A 151 0.96 2.54 -25.73
C ALA A 151 0.65 3.78 -26.57
N ALA A 152 0.29 4.91 -25.96
CA ALA A 152 -0.03 6.17 -26.64
C ALA A 152 1.21 7.01 -27.02
N GLY A 153 2.35 6.77 -26.40
CA GLY A 153 3.63 7.41 -26.74
C GLY A 153 4.48 6.62 -27.76
N ARG A 154 3.89 5.62 -28.42
CA ARG A 154 4.45 4.88 -29.55
C ARG A 154 3.59 5.16 -30.78
#